data_AF-A0A9E5HYL0-F1
#
_entry.id   AF-A0A9E5HYL0-F1
#
_cell.length_a   1.000
_cell.length_b   1.000
_cell.length_c   1.000
_cell.angle_alpha   90.00
_cell.angle_beta   90.00
_cell.angle_gamma   90.00
#
_symmetry.space_group_name_H-M   'P 1'
#
loop_
_entity.id
_entity.type
_entity.pdbx_description
1 polymer ?
#
loop_
_entity_poly.entity_id
_entity_poly.type
_entity_poly.pdbx_seq_one_letter_code
_entity_poly.pdbx_strand_id
1 'polypeptide(L)'
;MQHLTIRGIAMTSVAYITALTIGIFAVTTYSSNAAVPYTETAVPAHKHELTKNPLEVFKGARKLAQDDLVDILRAVGFKGQALKTAWAVAMRESNGRPVAHNDNVNTGDNSYGIFQVNMIGSLGVDRRKKYDLAANTDLFDPVTNARIVYQMTNGGTDWSSWGLGPNAYDGTAAEPSITKWIPLFPKS
;
A
#
# COMPACT_ATOMS: atom_id res chain seq x y z
N MET A 1 25.74 56.52 27.14
CA MET A 1 24.42 57.13 27.43
C MET A 1 23.70 56.15 28.33
N GLN A 2 23.77 56.37 29.65
CA GLN A 2 22.73 57.04 30.45
C GLN A 2 21.39 56.26 30.40
N HIS A 3 20.68 55.92 31.48
CA HIS A 3 20.75 56.33 32.89
C HIS A 3 19.80 55.44 33.72
N LEU A 4 20.13 55.30 35.01
CA LEU A 4 19.27 55.27 36.23
C LEU A 4 18.03 54.36 36.30
N THR A 5 17.97 53.34 37.18
CA THR A 5 17.74 53.38 38.66
C THR A 5 16.39 54.04 39.01
N ILE A 6 15.47 53.40 39.75
CA ILE A 6 15.32 53.55 41.21
C ILE A 6 14.12 52.71 41.74
N ARG A 7 14.41 51.90 42.76
CA ARG A 7 13.75 51.67 44.08
C ARG A 7 12.24 51.46 44.19
N GLY A 8 11.88 50.49 45.04
CA GLY A 8 10.62 50.51 45.80
C GLY A 8 10.39 49.23 46.62
N ILE A 9 10.76 49.25 47.90
CA ILE A 9 10.47 48.24 48.93
C ILE A 9 9.10 48.56 49.55
N ALA A 10 8.24 47.56 49.80
CA ALA A 10 7.50 47.41 51.08
C ALA A 10 6.61 46.17 51.10
N MET A 11 6.76 45.40 52.18
CA MET A 11 5.95 44.27 52.62
C MET A 11 4.53 44.71 52.99
N THR A 12 3.55 43.79 52.91
CA THR A 12 2.68 43.42 54.05
C THR A 12 1.77 42.24 53.71
N SER A 13 1.64 41.38 54.71
CA SER A 13 0.97 40.09 54.80
C SER A 13 -0.55 40.17 54.73
N VAL A 14 -1.23 39.17 54.15
CA VAL A 14 -2.39 38.47 54.74
C VAL A 14 -2.50 37.09 54.08
N ALA A 15 -2.46 36.04 54.90
CA ALA A 15 -2.86 34.69 54.51
C ALA A 15 -4.40 34.58 54.58
N TYR A 16 -5.04 33.81 53.70
CA TYR A 16 -6.03 32.82 54.11
C TYR A 16 -6.29 31.80 53.00
N ILE A 17 -6.49 30.58 53.49
CA ILE A 17 -6.63 29.29 52.86
C ILE A 17 -8.03 29.18 52.20
N THR A 18 -8.13 28.54 51.03
CA THR A 18 -8.86 27.27 50.83
C THR A 18 -8.92 26.84 49.36
N ALA A 19 -8.37 25.63 49.13
CA ALA A 19 -8.94 24.54 48.34
C ALA A 19 -9.12 24.67 46.81
N LEU A 20 -8.39 23.77 46.12
CA LEU A 20 -8.88 22.83 45.10
C LEU A 20 -9.64 23.40 43.90
N THR A 21 -9.00 23.44 42.72
CA THR A 21 -9.09 22.35 41.72
C THR A 21 -8.41 22.73 40.39
N ILE A 22 -7.45 21.88 40.01
CA ILE A 22 -7.20 21.27 38.69
C ILE A 22 -7.64 22.06 37.44
N GLY A 23 -6.63 22.64 36.77
CA GLY A 23 -6.31 22.37 35.36
C GLY A 23 -7.28 22.85 34.27
N ILE A 24 -6.81 23.80 33.45
CA ILE A 24 -6.31 23.60 32.07
C ILE A 24 -6.06 24.99 31.47
N PHE A 25 -4.86 25.21 30.91
CA PHE A 25 -4.54 26.43 30.16
C PHE A 25 -5.44 26.52 28.92
N ALA A 26 -6.24 27.59 28.85
CA ALA A 26 -6.88 28.02 27.62
C ALA A 26 -5.82 28.67 26.72
N VAL A 27 -5.67 28.18 25.49
CA VAL A 27 -5.12 28.98 24.40
C VAL A 27 -6.30 29.35 23.50
N THR A 28 -6.69 30.61 23.60
CA THR A 28 -7.57 31.28 22.64
C THR A 28 -6.88 31.36 21.29
N THR A 29 -7.58 30.90 20.26
CA THR A 29 -7.20 30.96 18.85
C THR A 29 -7.18 32.40 18.33
N TYR A 30 -6.12 32.78 17.60
CA TYR A 30 -6.17 33.87 16.63
C TYR A 30 -6.28 33.28 15.21
N SER A 31 -7.29 33.76 14.49
CA SER A 31 -7.57 33.58 13.04
C SER A 31 -6.36 33.99 12.17
N SER A 32 -6.17 33.57 10.92
CA SER A 32 -7.08 33.11 9.85
C SER A 32 -6.23 32.58 8.69
N ASN A 33 -6.75 31.64 7.91
CA ASN A 33 -6.77 31.72 6.44
C ASN A 33 -7.78 30.73 5.89
N ALA A 34 -8.65 31.24 5.01
CA ALA A 34 -9.76 30.54 4.40
C ALA A 34 -9.26 29.30 3.63
N ALA A 35 -9.62 28.11 4.12
CA ALA A 35 -9.61 26.89 3.34
C ALA A 35 -11.04 26.63 2.85
N VAL A 36 -11.15 26.51 1.54
CA VAL A 36 -12.28 26.04 0.76
C VAL A 36 -12.91 24.81 1.46
N PRO A 37 -14.25 24.67 1.57
CA PRO A 37 -14.85 23.59 2.34
C PRO A 37 -14.59 22.25 1.64
N TYR A 38 -13.68 21.45 2.21
CA TYR A 38 -13.67 20.02 1.96
C TYR A 38 -14.86 19.42 2.72
N THR A 39 -15.86 18.95 1.98
CA THR A 39 -16.92 18.12 2.53
C THR A 39 -16.30 16.80 3.01
N GLU A 40 -16.11 16.67 4.31
CA GLU A 40 -15.74 15.43 4.97
C GLU A 40 -16.97 14.51 5.00
N THR A 41 -17.06 13.59 4.03
CA THR A 41 -17.91 12.40 4.22
C THR A 41 -17.18 11.45 5.15
N ALA A 42 -17.70 11.32 6.36
CA ALA A 42 -17.21 10.44 7.41
C ALA A 42 -17.49 8.94 7.11
N VAL A 43 -16.40 8.13 7.15
CA VAL A 43 -16.25 6.82 7.86
C VAL A 43 -16.96 5.59 7.22
N PRO A 44 -16.30 4.40 7.07
CA PRO A 44 -16.00 3.56 8.23
C PRO A 44 -14.57 3.03 8.37
N ALA A 45 -14.18 2.95 9.64
CA ALA A 45 -13.07 2.17 10.14
C ALA A 45 -13.26 0.68 9.82
N HIS A 46 -12.56 0.16 8.82
CA HIS A 46 -12.37 -1.27 8.66
C HIS A 46 -11.14 -1.70 9.47
N LYS A 47 -11.28 -1.66 10.80
CA LYS A 47 -10.39 -2.44 11.68
C LYS A 47 -10.93 -3.86 11.73
N HIS A 48 -10.19 -4.78 11.11
CA HIS A 48 -10.15 -6.21 11.39
C HIS A 48 -11.45 -6.82 11.97
N GLU A 49 -12.34 -7.28 11.11
CA GLU A 49 -13.26 -8.36 11.46
C GLU A 49 -12.88 -9.59 10.63
N LEU A 50 -12.09 -10.47 11.25
CA LEU A 50 -11.58 -11.72 10.68
C LEU A 50 -12.74 -12.69 10.42
N THR A 51 -13.29 -12.65 9.22
CA THR A 51 -14.10 -13.74 8.68
C THR A 51 -13.19 -14.92 8.30
N LYS A 52 -13.71 -16.15 8.32
CA LYS A 52 -12.96 -17.42 8.29
C LYS A 52 -12.09 -17.69 7.04
N ASN A 53 -11.90 -16.72 6.14
CA ASN A 53 -10.78 -16.68 5.21
C ASN A 53 -10.55 -15.20 4.84
N PRO A 54 -9.48 -14.53 5.35
CA PRO A 54 -9.24 -13.10 5.15
C PRO A 54 -9.12 -12.67 3.67
N LEU A 55 -9.00 -13.65 2.75
CA LEU A 55 -8.90 -13.44 1.31
C LEU A 55 -10.25 -13.25 0.61
N GLU A 56 -11.37 -13.70 1.18
CA GLU A 56 -12.68 -13.63 0.51
C GLU A 56 -13.15 -12.19 0.30
N VAL A 57 -12.76 -11.27 1.18
CA VAL A 57 -13.13 -9.84 1.10
C VAL A 57 -12.53 -9.16 -0.13
N PHE A 58 -11.42 -9.69 -0.66
CA PHE A 58 -10.71 -9.10 -1.80
C PHE A 58 -11.08 -9.70 -3.15
N LYS A 59 -11.89 -10.77 -3.18
CA LYS A 59 -12.37 -11.36 -4.43
C LYS A 59 -13.23 -10.35 -5.19
N GLY A 60 -12.85 -10.05 -6.44
CA GLY A 60 -13.55 -9.08 -7.28
C GLY A 60 -13.29 -7.60 -6.94
N ALA A 61 -12.35 -7.27 -6.05
CA ALA A 61 -11.98 -5.90 -5.77
C ALA A 61 -11.50 -5.19 -7.05
N ARG A 62 -12.04 -4.00 -7.36
CA ARG A 62 -11.66 -3.22 -8.56
C ARG A 62 -10.50 -2.27 -8.33
N LYS A 63 -10.21 -1.96 -7.07
CA LYS A 63 -9.08 -1.18 -6.59
C LYS A 63 -8.73 -1.67 -5.20
N LEU A 64 -7.44 -1.83 -4.91
CA LEU A 64 -6.95 -2.20 -3.58
C LEU A 64 -6.36 -0.97 -2.90
N ALA A 65 -6.55 -0.85 -1.58
CA ALA A 65 -5.65 -0.01 -0.80
C ALA A 65 -4.26 -0.65 -0.80
N GLN A 66 -3.22 0.15 -0.57
CA GLN A 66 -1.85 -0.36 -0.59
C GLN A 66 -1.62 -1.40 0.51
N ASP A 67 -2.25 -1.23 1.68
CA ASP A 67 -2.20 -2.18 2.80
C ASP A 67 -2.96 -3.48 2.49
N ASP A 68 -4.13 -3.40 1.84
CA ASP A 68 -4.88 -4.58 1.38
C ASP A 68 -4.04 -5.47 0.46
N LEU A 69 -3.29 -4.84 -0.46
CA LEU A 69 -2.36 -5.56 -1.34
C LEU A 69 -1.27 -6.27 -0.52
N VAL A 70 -0.72 -5.63 0.51
CA VAL A 70 0.27 -6.27 1.38
C VAL A 70 -0.34 -7.48 2.10
N ASP A 71 -1.58 -7.39 2.58
CA ASP A 71 -2.25 -8.48 3.27
C ASP A 71 -2.55 -9.67 2.36
N ILE A 72 -3.01 -9.42 1.13
CA ILE A 72 -3.16 -10.48 0.11
C ILE A 72 -1.82 -11.18 -0.14
N LEU A 73 -0.75 -10.41 -0.33
CA LEU A 73 0.58 -10.96 -0.62
C LEU A 73 1.15 -11.79 0.54
N ARG A 74 0.97 -11.33 1.79
CA ARG A 74 1.33 -12.12 2.98
C ARG A 74 0.53 -13.41 3.04
N ALA A 75 -0.79 -13.33 2.81
CA ALA A 75 -1.69 -14.46 2.92
C ALA A 75 -1.41 -15.56 1.89
N VAL A 76 -0.95 -15.20 0.67
CA VAL A 76 -0.52 -16.21 -0.33
C VAL A 76 0.88 -16.77 -0.09
N GLY A 77 1.66 -16.18 0.83
CA GLY A 77 2.91 -16.75 1.33
C GLY A 77 4.16 -15.87 1.19
N PHE A 78 4.08 -14.70 0.56
CA PHE A 78 5.25 -13.81 0.47
C PHE A 78 5.64 -13.25 1.84
N LYS A 79 6.94 -13.20 2.12
CA LYS A 79 7.50 -12.72 3.40
C LYS A 79 8.77 -11.90 3.19
N GLY A 80 9.15 -11.11 4.19
CA GLY A 80 10.43 -10.39 4.21
C GLY A 80 10.68 -9.56 2.96
N GLN A 81 11.85 -9.75 2.33
CA GLN A 81 12.20 -9.05 1.10
C GLN A 81 11.30 -9.45 -0.09
N ALA A 82 10.93 -10.72 -0.20
CA ALA A 82 10.06 -11.21 -1.27
C ALA A 82 8.68 -10.53 -1.26
N LEU A 83 8.15 -10.22 -0.07
CA LEU A 83 6.92 -9.44 0.09
C LEU A 83 7.07 -8.01 -0.45
N LYS A 84 8.16 -7.34 -0.12
CA LYS A 84 8.44 -5.97 -0.59
C LYS A 84 8.61 -5.94 -2.11
N THR A 85 9.35 -6.91 -2.66
CA THR A 85 9.51 -7.06 -4.10
C THR A 85 8.18 -7.33 -4.79
N ALA A 86 7.38 -8.28 -4.30
CA ALA A 86 6.08 -8.60 -4.88
C ALA A 86 5.14 -7.39 -4.90
N TRP A 87 5.08 -6.64 -3.80
CA TRP A 87 4.29 -5.41 -3.73
C TRP A 87 4.79 -4.38 -4.76
N ALA A 88 6.10 -4.16 -4.84
CA ALA A 88 6.68 -3.19 -5.76
C ALA A 88 6.47 -3.57 -7.24
N VAL A 89 6.50 -4.87 -7.57
CA VAL A 89 6.16 -5.38 -8.90
C VAL A 89 4.68 -5.14 -9.20
N ALA A 90 3.76 -5.49 -8.30
CA ALA A 90 2.33 -5.25 -8.53
C ALA A 90 2.01 -3.75 -8.74
N MET A 91 2.71 -2.87 -8.02
CA MET A 91 2.59 -1.41 -8.22
C MET A 91 3.15 -0.95 -9.56
N ARG A 92 4.28 -1.52 -10.02
CA ARG A 92 4.83 -1.27 -11.37
C ARG A 92 3.86 -1.71 -12.46
N GLU A 93 3.33 -2.92 -12.36
CA GLU A 93 2.55 -3.57 -13.40
C GLU A 93 1.17 -2.94 -13.58
N SER A 94 0.48 -2.67 -12.47
CA SER A 94 -0.93 -2.28 -12.51
C SER A 94 -1.27 -1.10 -11.63
N ASN A 95 -0.31 -0.57 -10.87
CA ASN A 95 -0.58 0.35 -9.75
C ASN A 95 -1.59 -0.24 -8.75
N GLY A 96 -1.51 -1.56 -8.53
CA GLY A 96 -2.41 -2.30 -7.62
C GLY A 96 -3.84 -2.47 -8.11
N ARG A 97 -4.12 -2.37 -9.42
CA ARG A 97 -5.47 -2.50 -10.00
C ARG A 97 -5.76 -3.96 -10.40
N PRO A 98 -6.72 -4.65 -9.74
CA PRO A 98 -6.95 -6.07 -10.04
C PRO A 98 -7.61 -6.35 -11.38
N VAL A 99 -8.36 -5.39 -11.94
CA VAL A 99 -9.00 -5.54 -13.25
C VAL A 99 -8.17 -4.94 -14.40
N ALA A 100 -6.87 -4.73 -14.20
CA ALA A 100 -5.99 -4.24 -15.26
C ALA A 100 -5.81 -5.30 -16.36
N HIS A 101 -5.94 -4.87 -17.62
CA HIS A 101 -5.78 -5.72 -18.80
C HIS A 101 -5.02 -4.96 -19.88
N ASN A 102 -3.98 -5.57 -20.42
CA ASN A 102 -3.28 -5.12 -21.62
C ASN A 102 -3.46 -6.19 -22.70
N ASP A 103 -4.18 -5.86 -23.78
CA ASP A 103 -4.50 -6.74 -24.90
C ASP A 103 -3.72 -6.42 -26.18
N ASN A 104 -2.65 -5.62 -26.07
CA ASN A 104 -1.85 -5.22 -27.22
C ASN A 104 -0.95 -6.36 -27.70
N VAL A 105 -1.48 -7.17 -28.63
CA VAL A 105 -0.75 -8.28 -29.24
C VAL A 105 0.53 -7.84 -29.96
N ASN A 106 0.64 -6.57 -30.40
CA ASN A 106 1.85 -6.08 -31.09
C ASN A 106 3.05 -5.96 -30.14
N THR A 107 2.82 -5.81 -28.84
CA THR A 107 3.87 -5.84 -27.80
C THR A 107 4.05 -7.22 -27.20
N GLY A 108 3.36 -8.23 -27.74
CA GLY A 108 3.36 -9.59 -27.20
C GLY A 108 2.48 -9.76 -25.96
N ASP A 109 1.55 -8.82 -25.71
CA ASP A 109 0.74 -8.81 -24.49
C ASP A 109 -0.69 -9.33 -24.70
N ASN A 110 -1.11 -10.14 -23.73
CA ASN A 110 -2.50 -10.33 -23.35
C ASN A 110 -2.50 -10.57 -21.84
N SER A 111 -2.21 -9.53 -21.06
CA SER A 111 -1.73 -9.60 -19.68
C SER A 111 -2.80 -9.16 -18.68
N TYR A 112 -3.02 -9.96 -17.63
CA TYR A 112 -4.18 -9.82 -16.73
C TYR A 112 -3.78 -9.57 -15.27
N GLY A 113 -4.54 -8.67 -14.64
CA GLY A 113 -4.60 -8.49 -13.20
C GLY A 113 -3.45 -7.73 -12.58
N ILE A 114 -3.37 -7.78 -11.25
CA ILE A 114 -2.45 -6.96 -10.45
C ILE A 114 -0.97 -7.14 -10.83
N PHE A 115 -0.57 -8.34 -11.28
CA PHE A 115 0.79 -8.65 -11.74
C PHE A 115 0.95 -8.74 -13.26
N GLN A 116 -0.09 -8.42 -14.03
CA GLN A 116 -0.06 -8.48 -15.50
C GLN A 116 0.45 -9.83 -16.02
N VAL A 117 -0.18 -10.93 -15.58
CA VAL A 117 0.18 -12.28 -16.03
C VAL A 117 -0.20 -12.45 -17.51
N ASN A 118 0.80 -12.59 -18.38
CA ASN A 118 0.59 -12.73 -19.83
C ASN A 118 -0.11 -14.06 -20.21
N MET A 119 -1.18 -13.99 -20.98
CA MET A 119 -1.99 -15.11 -21.42
C MET A 119 -2.10 -15.17 -22.95
N ILE A 120 -1.13 -14.63 -23.68
CA ILE A 120 -1.15 -14.57 -25.15
C ILE A 120 -1.08 -15.97 -25.78
N GLY A 121 -1.92 -16.24 -26.79
CA GLY A 121 -1.87 -17.48 -27.57
C GLY A 121 -1.86 -18.76 -26.74
N SER A 122 -0.93 -19.68 -27.07
CA SER A 122 -0.76 -20.97 -26.38
C SER A 122 -0.31 -20.82 -24.93
N LEU A 123 0.39 -19.75 -24.57
CA LEU A 123 0.81 -19.47 -23.20
C LEU A 123 -0.39 -19.41 -22.26
N GLY A 124 -1.48 -18.79 -22.71
CA GLY A 124 -2.73 -18.76 -21.96
C GLY A 124 -3.35 -20.15 -21.77
N VAL A 125 -3.33 -21.00 -22.80
CA VAL A 125 -3.84 -22.38 -22.72
C VAL A 125 -3.06 -23.19 -21.69
N ASP A 126 -1.73 -23.13 -21.75
CA ASP A 126 -0.85 -23.88 -20.86
C ASP A 126 -0.98 -23.41 -19.41
N ARG A 127 -1.07 -22.08 -19.18
CA ARG A 127 -1.25 -21.50 -17.84
C ARG A 127 -2.62 -21.85 -17.25
N ARG A 128 -3.69 -21.80 -18.05
CA ARG A 128 -5.03 -22.21 -17.56
C ARG A 128 -5.03 -23.66 -17.10
N LYS A 129 -4.44 -24.56 -17.88
CA LYS A 129 -4.29 -25.97 -17.51
C LYS A 129 -3.40 -26.15 -16.26
N LYS A 130 -2.26 -25.45 -16.21
CA LYS A 130 -1.30 -25.57 -15.10
C LYS A 130 -1.86 -25.08 -13.76
N TYR A 131 -2.64 -24.00 -13.77
CA TYR A 131 -3.12 -23.34 -12.56
C TYR A 131 -4.62 -23.56 -12.27
N ASP A 132 -5.25 -24.46 -13.03
CA ASP A 132 -6.66 -24.81 -12.93
C ASP A 132 -7.58 -23.57 -13.03
N LEU A 133 -7.37 -22.78 -14.08
CA LEU A 133 -8.19 -21.60 -14.38
C LEU A 133 -9.24 -21.96 -15.42
N ALA A 134 -10.49 -21.59 -15.16
CA ALA A 134 -11.59 -21.74 -16.12
C ALA A 134 -11.46 -20.74 -17.26
N ALA A 135 -11.02 -19.51 -16.97
CA ALA A 135 -10.84 -18.45 -17.95
C ALA A 135 -9.66 -17.53 -17.59
N ASN A 136 -9.19 -16.74 -18.57
CA ASN A 136 -8.16 -15.72 -18.30
C ASN A 136 -8.65 -14.66 -17.30
N THR A 137 -9.96 -14.37 -17.30
CA THR A 137 -10.60 -13.40 -16.41
C THR A 137 -10.54 -13.79 -14.94
N ASP A 138 -10.27 -15.06 -14.62
CA ASP A 138 -10.04 -15.51 -13.25
C ASP A 138 -8.80 -14.83 -12.63
N LEU A 139 -7.89 -14.34 -13.48
CA LEU A 139 -6.73 -13.54 -13.07
C LEU A 139 -7.07 -12.10 -12.67
N PHE A 140 -8.32 -11.64 -12.86
CA PHE A 140 -8.78 -10.37 -12.29
C PHE A 140 -9.09 -10.47 -10.80
N ASP A 141 -9.24 -11.68 -10.27
CA ASP A 141 -9.24 -11.90 -8.84
C ASP A 141 -7.81 -11.70 -8.30
N PRO A 142 -7.58 -10.70 -7.42
CA PRO A 142 -6.22 -10.37 -6.98
C PRO A 142 -5.59 -11.49 -6.14
N VAL A 143 -6.39 -12.31 -5.46
CA VAL A 143 -5.91 -13.44 -4.66
C VAL A 143 -5.45 -14.57 -5.58
N THR A 144 -6.26 -14.92 -6.58
CA THR A 144 -5.89 -15.92 -7.61
C THR A 144 -4.63 -15.49 -8.35
N ASN A 145 -4.58 -14.22 -8.77
CA ASN A 145 -3.43 -13.63 -9.46
C ASN A 145 -2.17 -13.72 -8.60
N ALA A 146 -2.22 -13.26 -7.34
CA ALA A 146 -1.10 -13.30 -6.41
C ALA A 146 -0.63 -14.73 -6.09
N ARG A 147 -1.55 -15.68 -5.92
CA ARG A 147 -1.23 -17.10 -5.68
C ARG A 147 -0.45 -17.70 -6.84
N ILE A 148 -0.88 -17.44 -8.08
CA ILE A 148 -0.20 -17.92 -9.28
C ILE A 148 1.18 -17.29 -9.40
N VAL A 149 1.31 -15.99 -9.13
CA VAL A 149 2.60 -15.28 -9.18
C VAL A 149 3.56 -15.81 -8.12
N TYR A 150 3.08 -16.11 -6.91
CA TYR A 150 3.87 -16.77 -5.88
C TYR A 150 4.46 -18.10 -6.39
N GLN A 151 3.68 -18.90 -7.13
CA GLN A 151 4.16 -20.14 -7.74
C GLN A 151 5.13 -19.89 -8.91
N MET A 152 4.82 -18.94 -9.80
CA MET A 152 5.65 -18.58 -10.95
C MET A 152 7.02 -18.07 -10.54
N THR A 153 7.11 -17.42 -9.37
CA THR A 153 8.34 -16.83 -8.86
C THR A 153 9.10 -17.74 -7.90
N ASN A 154 8.71 -19.01 -7.79
CA ASN A 154 9.27 -19.96 -6.82
C ASN A 154 9.26 -19.41 -5.38
N GLY A 155 8.13 -18.85 -4.96
CA GLY A 155 7.98 -18.22 -3.65
C GLY A 155 8.59 -16.83 -3.53
N GLY A 156 8.81 -16.15 -4.67
CA GLY A 156 9.39 -14.81 -4.74
C GLY A 156 10.91 -14.77 -4.84
N THR A 157 11.56 -15.89 -5.17
CA THR A 157 13.02 -15.97 -5.35
C THR A 157 13.46 -15.76 -6.80
N ASP A 158 12.58 -15.98 -7.77
CA ASP A 158 12.87 -15.84 -9.20
C ASP A 158 11.85 -14.91 -9.86
N TRP A 159 12.27 -13.70 -10.23
CA TRP A 159 11.43 -12.72 -10.92
C TRP A 159 11.84 -12.52 -12.38
N SER A 160 12.55 -13.50 -12.96
CA SER A 160 13.00 -13.50 -14.35
C SER A 160 11.90 -13.16 -15.35
N SER A 161 10.71 -13.75 -15.17
CA SER A 161 9.52 -13.53 -16.01
C SER A 161 8.96 -12.11 -15.94
N TRP A 162 9.37 -11.32 -14.95
CA TRP A 162 9.04 -9.90 -14.75
C TRP A 162 10.24 -8.98 -15.03
N GLY A 163 11.29 -9.51 -15.68
CA GLY A 163 12.46 -8.73 -16.09
C GLY A 163 13.31 -8.29 -14.89
N LEU A 164 13.39 -9.12 -13.84
CA LEU A 164 14.18 -8.82 -12.65
C LEU A 164 15.16 -9.93 -12.33
N GLY A 165 16.33 -9.54 -11.80
CA GLY A 165 17.37 -10.45 -11.36
C GLY A 165 18.29 -10.94 -12.48
N PRO A 166 19.23 -11.84 -12.16
CA PRO A 166 20.28 -12.27 -13.09
C PRO A 166 19.75 -13.04 -14.31
N ASN A 167 18.52 -13.55 -14.24
CA ASN A 167 17.88 -14.33 -15.29
C ASN A 167 16.73 -13.55 -15.96
N ALA A 168 16.69 -12.22 -15.84
CA ALA A 168 15.67 -11.38 -16.46
C ALA A 168 15.47 -11.73 -17.95
N TYR A 169 14.20 -11.88 -18.37
CA TYR A 169 13.88 -12.33 -19.74
C TYR A 169 14.42 -11.39 -20.84
N ASP A 170 14.65 -10.12 -20.51
CA ASP A 170 15.18 -9.10 -21.42
C ASP A 170 16.72 -8.99 -21.38
N GLY A 171 17.39 -9.81 -20.56
CA GLY A 171 18.84 -9.82 -20.42
C GLY A 171 19.42 -8.62 -19.68
N THR A 172 18.59 -7.72 -19.14
CA THR A 172 19.04 -6.55 -18.38
C THR A 172 18.87 -6.77 -16.89
N ALA A 173 19.99 -7.07 -16.21
CA ALA A 173 20.00 -7.28 -14.75
C ALA A 173 19.81 -5.99 -13.94
N ALA A 174 19.70 -4.83 -14.59
CA ALA A 174 19.50 -3.58 -13.89
C ALA A 174 18.11 -3.60 -13.25
N GLU A 175 18.02 -3.17 -11.99
CA GLU A 175 16.78 -3.05 -11.21
C GLU A 175 16.01 -1.69 -11.36
N PRO A 176 16.00 -0.92 -12.47
CA PRO A 176 15.42 0.43 -12.43
C PRO A 176 13.88 0.44 -12.43
N SER A 177 13.20 -0.70 -12.59
CA SER A 177 11.75 -0.69 -12.84
C SER A 177 10.88 -0.74 -11.57
N ILE A 178 11.40 -1.21 -10.42
CA ILE A 178 10.65 -1.23 -9.14
C ILE A 178 11.23 -0.31 -8.05
N THR A 179 12.41 0.27 -8.26
CA THR A 179 13.13 1.07 -7.26
C THR A 179 12.34 2.29 -6.78
N LYS A 180 11.47 2.88 -7.60
CA LYS A 180 10.56 3.97 -7.16
C LYS A 180 9.49 3.51 -6.17
N TRP A 181 9.13 2.22 -6.18
CA TRP A 181 8.06 1.66 -5.35
C TRP A 181 8.59 1.13 -4.03
N ILE A 182 9.79 0.55 -3.99
CA ILE A 182 10.37 -0.03 -2.77
C ILE A 182 10.32 0.94 -1.56
N PRO A 183 10.67 2.24 -1.68
CA PRO A 183 10.57 3.19 -0.57
C PRO A 183 9.14 3.51 -0.12
N LEU A 184 8.15 3.27 -0.98
CA LEU A 184 6.73 3.50 -0.74
C LEU A 184 6.02 2.29 -0.13
N PHE A 185 6.72 1.17 0.05
CA PHE A 185 6.16 -0.01 0.70
C PHE A 185 5.56 0.38 2.06
N PRO A 186 4.29 0.04 2.35
CA PRO A 186 3.64 0.46 3.58
C PRO A 186 4.40 0.00 4.83
N LYS A 187 4.66 0.95 5.74
CA LYS A 187 5.26 0.67 7.04
C LYS A 187 4.13 0.18 7.95
N SER A 188 4.18 -1.10 8.30
CA SER A 188 3.34 -1.72 9.33
C SER A 188 3.53 -1.05 10.69
#